data_AF-A0A5R2N705-F1
#
_entry.id   AF-A0A5R2N705-F1
#
_cell.length_a   1.000
_cell.length_b   1.000
_cell.length_c   1.000
_cell.angle_alpha   90.00
_cell.angle_beta   90.00
_cell.angle_gamma   90.00
#
_symmetry.space_group_name_H-M   'P 1'
#
loop_
_entity.id
_entity.type
_entity.pdbx_description
1 polymer ?
#
loop_
_entity_poly.entity_id
_entity_poly.type
_entity_poly.pdbx_seq_one_letter_code
_entity_poly.pdbx_strand_id
1 'polypeptide(L)'
;LIAALEASHVDVAFGTDGSISAGPGGSASSAGGNFEQPAGGIGDGFGLSALLPPTDLHFGQLDHRELFPSLVDRGVSVVAMSLTDPGQAASETGLDGGSQQSPGSDAPSNSETSGVGTISIDAPDGIGSIVINGTTVTGVNQQIAGEFGYITILSFDPGTGAIQYDYTVTESVTHPVHTTGYDANDTVPDTFSITVTDVDGDTASTTFAVAIIDDVPTA
;
A
#
# COMPACT_ATOMS: atom_id res chain seq x y z
N LEU A 1 60.02 26.39 16.82
CA LEU A 1 60.22 26.35 18.29
C LEU A 1 60.48 24.93 18.75
N ILE A 2 59.58 23.97 18.48
CA ILE A 2 59.71 22.54 18.89
C ILE A 2 61.05 21.92 18.45
N ALA A 3 61.46 22.09 17.18
CA ALA A 3 62.74 21.58 16.68
C ALA A 3 64.00 22.18 17.37
N ALA A 4 63.88 23.32 18.04
CA ALA A 4 64.98 23.92 18.80
C ALA A 4 65.08 23.39 20.24
N LEU A 5 63.97 22.91 20.81
CA LEU A 5 63.92 22.31 22.15
C LEU A 5 64.44 20.87 22.14
N GLU A 6 64.14 20.09 21.09
CA GLU A 6 64.69 18.73 20.94
C GLU A 6 66.23 18.73 20.81
N ALA A 7 66.80 19.68 20.08
CA ALA A 7 68.25 19.85 19.98
C ALA A 7 68.93 20.18 21.33
N SER A 8 68.15 20.72 22.28
CA SER A 8 68.63 21.14 23.61
C SER A 8 68.43 20.07 24.70
N HIS A 9 68.05 18.84 24.32
CA HIS A 9 67.77 17.73 25.26
C HIS A 9 66.70 18.09 26.30
N VAL A 10 65.66 18.83 25.88
CA VAL A 10 64.50 19.16 26.70
C VAL A 10 63.37 18.21 26.33
N ASP A 11 62.94 17.40 27.30
CA ASP A 11 61.74 16.57 27.13
C ASP A 11 60.49 17.45 27.19
N VAL A 12 59.60 17.25 26.21
CA VAL A 12 58.35 18.02 26.07
C VAL A 12 57.18 17.07 26.22
N ALA A 13 56.28 17.37 27.16
CA ALA A 13 55.03 16.65 27.35
C ALA A 13 53.84 17.55 26.98
N PHE A 14 52.82 16.93 26.36
CA PHE A 14 51.58 17.58 25.96
C PHE A 14 50.43 17.04 26.80
N GLY A 15 49.68 17.94 27.43
CA GLY A 15 48.43 17.60 28.12
C GLY A 15 47.28 17.39 27.14
N THR A 16 46.29 16.59 27.55
CA THR A 16 45.06 16.35 26.77
C THR A 16 44.18 17.59 26.59
N ASP A 17 44.46 18.65 27.34
CA ASP A 17 43.84 19.98 27.29
C ASP A 17 44.64 20.99 26.43
N GLY A 18 45.70 20.54 25.75
CA GLY A 18 46.57 21.39 24.93
C GLY A 18 47.64 22.17 25.72
N SER A 19 47.81 21.89 27.02
CA SER A 19 48.91 22.45 27.81
C SER A 19 50.26 21.86 27.39
N ILE A 20 51.32 22.68 27.41
CA ILE A 20 52.70 22.26 27.12
C ILE A 20 53.52 22.42 28.40
N SER A 21 54.17 21.34 28.83
CA SER A 21 55.14 21.36 29.93
C SER A 21 56.52 20.99 29.39
N ALA A 22 57.53 21.81 29.71
CA ALA A 22 58.92 21.59 29.35
C ALA A 22 59.77 21.67 30.62
N GLY A 23 60.50 20.61 30.93
CA GLY A 23 61.43 20.55 32.05
C GLY A 23 62.88 20.57 31.55
N PRO A 24 63.84 21.20 32.26
CA PRO A 24 65.25 21.01 31.96
C PRO A 24 65.55 19.50 32.02
N GLY A 25 66.19 18.94 30.99
CA GLY A 25 66.62 17.53 30.91
C GLY A 25 67.75 17.18 31.89
N GLY A 26 67.67 17.69 33.12
CA GLY A 26 68.69 17.63 34.15
C GLY A 26 68.06 17.73 35.54
N SER A 27 67.44 16.62 35.96
CA SER A 27 67.21 16.19 37.35
C SER A 27 66.29 17.01 38.27
N ALA A 28 65.10 16.45 38.51
CA ALA A 28 64.67 16.14 39.89
C ALA A 28 64.13 14.70 39.90
N SER A 29 64.94 13.77 40.37
CA SER A 29 64.68 12.33 40.43
C SER A 29 63.85 11.97 41.67
N SER A 30 62.77 11.19 41.48
CA SER A 30 62.11 10.38 42.53
C SER A 30 61.07 9.47 41.85
N ALA A 31 60.93 8.16 42.10
CA ALA A 31 61.45 7.30 43.17
C ALA A 31 61.67 5.85 42.67
N GLY A 32 62.78 5.23 43.07
CA GLY A 32 62.88 3.77 43.24
C GLY A 32 63.67 2.98 42.19
N GLY A 33 65.00 2.85 42.38
CA GLY A 33 65.81 1.83 41.68
C GLY A 33 67.28 2.21 41.53
N ASN A 34 68.20 1.23 41.54
CA ASN A 34 69.66 1.40 41.46
C ASN A 34 70.23 1.49 40.02
N PHE A 35 69.49 2.08 39.08
CA PHE A 35 69.97 2.65 37.80
C PHE A 35 70.89 1.79 36.89
N GLU A 36 70.90 0.47 37.02
CA GLU A 36 71.60 -0.40 36.06
C GLU A 36 70.89 -0.49 34.69
N GLN A 37 69.62 -0.04 34.60
CA GLN A 37 68.94 0.17 33.34
C GLN A 37 68.83 1.66 33.01
N PRO A 38 69.21 2.09 31.79
CA PRO A 38 68.92 3.43 31.30
C PRO A 38 67.42 3.74 31.45
N ALA A 39 67.09 4.97 31.85
CA ALA A 39 65.71 5.44 31.83
C ALA A 39 65.17 5.28 30.39
N GLY A 40 64.17 4.42 30.22
CA GLY A 40 63.49 4.28 28.94
C GLY A 40 62.84 5.61 28.56
N GLY A 41 62.97 6.00 27.30
CA GLY A 41 62.28 7.18 26.79
C GLY A 41 60.77 7.07 27.02
N ILE A 42 60.12 8.20 27.27
CA ILE A 42 58.68 8.32 27.57
C ILE A 42 57.73 7.93 26.42
N GLY A 43 58.26 7.34 25.35
CA GLY A 43 57.50 6.94 24.16
C GLY A 43 57.06 8.14 23.32
N ASP A 44 56.67 7.87 22.09
CA ASP A 44 56.02 8.84 21.22
C ASP A 44 54.57 9.04 21.67
N GLY A 45 54.29 10.16 22.34
CA GLY A 45 52.92 10.52 22.77
C GLY A 45 51.91 10.67 21.61
N PHE A 46 52.36 10.56 20.36
CA PHE A 46 51.52 10.54 19.16
C PHE A 46 50.93 9.16 18.84
N GLY A 47 51.35 8.08 19.52
CA GLY A 47 50.82 6.74 19.28
C GLY A 47 49.34 6.56 19.66
N LEU A 48 48.79 7.44 20.50
CA LEU A 48 47.40 7.36 20.98
C LEU A 48 46.41 8.26 20.21
N SER A 49 46.91 9.12 19.32
CA SER A 49 46.07 9.91 18.40
C SER A 49 45.97 9.28 17.01
N ALA A 50 46.35 8.01 16.86
CA ALA A 50 45.86 7.17 15.79
C ALA A 50 44.34 6.95 15.99
N LEU A 51 43.58 8.01 15.73
CA LEU A 51 42.19 7.91 15.33
C LEU A 51 42.13 6.75 14.36
N LEU A 52 41.21 5.82 14.61
CA LEU A 52 40.84 4.82 13.63
C LEU A 52 40.79 5.52 12.26
N PRO A 53 41.43 4.98 11.21
CA PRO A 53 41.31 5.57 9.88
C PRO A 53 39.81 5.78 9.60
N PRO A 54 39.40 6.85 8.89
CA PRO A 54 37.99 7.26 8.73
C PRO A 54 37.01 6.20 8.18
N THR A 55 37.49 4.99 7.92
CA THR A 55 36.79 3.85 7.33
C THR A 55 36.50 2.71 8.32
N ASP A 56 37.00 2.77 9.57
CA ASP A 56 36.80 1.66 10.54
C ASP A 56 35.44 1.67 11.25
N LEU A 57 34.54 2.59 10.88
CA LEU A 57 33.11 2.43 11.11
C LEU A 57 32.48 1.78 9.89
N HIS A 58 32.76 0.49 9.71
CA HIS A 58 31.93 -0.37 8.88
C HIS A 58 30.63 -0.62 9.64
N PHE A 59 29.65 0.28 9.49
CA PHE A 59 28.28 -0.13 9.73
C PHE A 59 28.05 -1.32 8.81
N GLY A 60 27.73 -2.48 9.37
CA GLY A 60 27.13 -3.53 8.54
C GLY A 60 26.01 -2.88 7.72
N GLN A 61 25.81 -3.36 6.50
CA GLN A 61 24.56 -3.06 5.79
C GLN A 61 23.43 -3.21 6.81
N LEU A 62 22.49 -2.26 6.85
CA LEU A 62 21.32 -2.37 7.73
C LEU A 62 20.78 -3.80 7.58
N ASP A 63 21.04 -4.63 8.57
CA ASP A 63 20.34 -5.88 8.75
C ASP A 63 18.94 -5.38 9.05
N HIS A 64 18.08 -5.32 8.02
CA HIS A 64 16.65 -5.20 8.23
C HIS A 64 16.20 -6.49 8.90
N ARG A 65 16.51 -6.60 10.18
CA ARG A 65 16.08 -7.68 11.04
C ARG A 65 14.65 -7.32 11.40
N GLU A 66 13.72 -8.04 10.78
CA GLU A 66 12.30 -7.94 11.08
C GLU A 66 12.09 -8.17 12.58
N LEU A 67 11.74 -7.09 13.30
CA LEU A 67 11.60 -7.10 14.75
C LEU A 67 10.26 -7.70 15.21
N PHE A 68 9.39 -8.06 14.27
CA PHE A 68 8.06 -8.62 14.52
C PHE A 68 7.88 -9.94 13.77
N PRO A 69 8.29 -11.09 14.34
CA PRO A 69 8.19 -12.41 13.72
C PRO A 69 6.75 -12.93 13.53
N SER A 70 5.72 -12.08 13.61
CA SER A 70 4.31 -12.50 13.67
C SER A 70 3.30 -11.61 12.94
N LEU A 71 3.71 -10.84 11.93
CA LEU A 71 2.78 -10.46 10.85
C LEU A 71 3.54 -10.70 9.54
N VAL A 72 3.44 -11.93 9.01
CA VAL A 72 3.75 -12.12 7.60
C VAL A 72 2.76 -11.23 6.87
N ASP A 73 3.26 -10.25 6.14
CA ASP A 73 2.48 -9.36 5.28
C ASP A 73 1.81 -10.23 4.20
N ARG A 74 0.49 -10.37 4.28
CA ARG A 74 -0.31 -11.22 3.40
C ARG A 74 -1.28 -10.34 2.64
N GLY A 75 -0.90 -10.05 1.40
CA GLY A 75 -1.72 -9.21 0.55
C GLY A 75 -3.15 -9.69 0.31
N VAL A 76 -3.97 -8.74 -0.07
CA VAL A 76 -5.39 -8.90 -0.36
C VAL A 76 -5.65 -9.33 -1.81
N SER A 77 -6.73 -10.07 -2.04
CA SER A 77 -7.27 -10.35 -3.37
C SER A 77 -8.79 -10.18 -3.42
N VAL A 78 -9.30 -9.83 -4.60
CA VAL A 78 -10.73 -9.62 -4.84
C VAL A 78 -11.15 -10.25 -6.18
N VAL A 79 -12.26 -10.96 -6.17
CA VAL A 79 -12.90 -11.52 -7.35
C VAL A 79 -14.36 -11.09 -7.35
N ALA A 80 -14.79 -10.44 -8.44
CA ALA A 80 -16.17 -10.00 -8.64
C ALA A 80 -16.77 -10.70 -9.86
N MET A 81 -17.95 -11.29 -9.69
CA MET A 81 -18.71 -11.89 -10.78
C MET A 81 -19.27 -10.80 -11.68
N SER A 82 -19.14 -10.97 -13.00
CA SER A 82 -19.88 -10.16 -13.99
C SER A 82 -21.18 -10.86 -14.38
N LEU A 83 -22.24 -10.08 -14.58
CA LEU A 83 -23.58 -10.57 -14.95
C LEU A 83 -23.84 -10.28 -16.43
N THR A 84 -23.05 -10.92 -17.31
CA THR A 84 -23.10 -10.70 -18.77
C THR A 84 -23.86 -11.79 -19.52
N ASP A 85 -24.23 -12.86 -18.83
CA ASP A 85 -25.02 -13.95 -19.39
C ASP A 85 -26.49 -13.52 -19.54
N PRO A 86 -27.20 -13.94 -20.60
CA PRO A 86 -28.57 -13.48 -20.88
C PRO A 86 -29.56 -13.70 -19.74
N GLY A 87 -29.39 -14.79 -18.97
CA GLY A 87 -30.27 -15.10 -17.84
C GLY A 87 -29.92 -14.37 -16.55
N GLN A 88 -28.86 -13.55 -16.55
CA GLN A 88 -28.39 -12.77 -15.39
C GLN A 88 -28.29 -11.27 -15.69
N ALA A 89 -28.26 -10.88 -16.96
CA ALA A 89 -28.26 -9.50 -17.41
C ALA A 89 -29.54 -8.76 -16.97
N ALA A 90 -29.44 -7.43 -16.89
CA ALA A 90 -30.61 -6.56 -16.83
C ALA A 90 -31.12 -6.28 -18.25
N SER A 91 -32.40 -5.94 -18.38
CA SER A 91 -33.01 -5.58 -19.65
C SER A 91 -33.89 -4.35 -19.52
N GLU A 92 -33.78 -3.48 -20.50
CA GLU A 92 -34.60 -2.27 -20.62
C GLU A 92 -36.08 -2.58 -20.84
N THR A 93 -36.41 -3.84 -21.15
CA THR A 93 -37.77 -4.33 -21.39
C THR A 93 -38.72 -3.96 -20.26
N GLY A 94 -38.25 -4.01 -19.00
CA GLY A 94 -39.04 -3.69 -17.81
C GLY A 94 -38.98 -2.23 -17.36
N LEU A 95 -38.32 -1.33 -18.10
CA LEU A 95 -38.27 0.08 -17.71
C LEU A 95 -39.67 0.69 -17.73
N ASP A 96 -40.10 1.28 -16.61
CA ASP A 96 -41.39 1.99 -16.52
C ASP A 96 -41.48 3.22 -17.43
N GLY A 97 -40.33 3.74 -17.88
CA GLY A 97 -40.22 4.99 -18.61
C GLY A 97 -40.31 6.22 -17.71
N GLY A 98 -40.45 7.41 -18.30
CA GLY A 98 -40.56 8.65 -17.52
C GLY A 98 -40.70 9.91 -18.37
N SER A 99 -40.44 11.06 -17.74
CA SER A 99 -40.54 12.34 -18.47
C SER A 99 -39.49 12.54 -19.57
N GLN A 100 -38.40 11.76 -19.52
CA GLN A 100 -37.25 11.87 -20.43
C GLN A 100 -37.07 10.63 -21.34
N GLN A 101 -37.83 9.56 -21.12
CA GLN A 101 -37.69 8.28 -21.83
C GLN A 101 -39.04 7.59 -21.99
N SER A 102 -39.20 6.82 -23.06
CA SER A 102 -40.37 5.96 -23.23
C SER A 102 -40.31 4.76 -22.26
N PRO A 103 -41.45 4.16 -21.90
CA PRO A 103 -41.46 2.87 -21.24
C PRO A 103 -40.88 1.78 -22.15
N GLY A 104 -40.32 0.76 -21.50
CA GLY A 104 -39.82 -0.45 -22.13
C GLY A 104 -40.93 -1.26 -22.79
N SER A 105 -40.55 -2.16 -23.71
CA SER A 105 -41.50 -3.02 -24.44
C SER A 105 -42.42 -3.90 -23.57
N ASP A 106 -42.07 -4.19 -22.31
CA ASP A 106 -42.92 -4.81 -21.28
C ASP A 106 -42.68 -4.19 -19.89
N ALA A 107 -42.91 -2.88 -19.79
CA ALA A 107 -42.76 -2.08 -18.56
C ALA A 107 -43.37 -2.70 -17.28
N PRO A 108 -44.52 -3.41 -17.31
CA PRO A 108 -45.04 -4.08 -16.11
C PRO A 108 -44.20 -5.26 -15.59
N SER A 109 -43.18 -5.71 -16.33
CA SER A 109 -42.24 -6.75 -15.89
C SER A 109 -41.25 -6.22 -14.86
N ASN A 110 -40.29 -7.05 -14.46
CA ASN A 110 -39.19 -6.68 -13.56
C ASN A 110 -37.81 -6.96 -14.20
N SER A 111 -37.78 -6.98 -15.53
CA SER A 111 -36.62 -7.37 -16.33
C SER A 111 -35.45 -6.36 -16.23
N GLU A 112 -35.73 -5.15 -15.77
CA GLU A 112 -34.76 -4.09 -15.47
C GLU A 112 -33.84 -4.44 -14.30
N THR A 113 -34.19 -5.46 -13.51
CA THR A 113 -33.35 -5.99 -12.44
C THR A 113 -32.63 -7.27 -12.88
N SER A 114 -31.32 -7.29 -12.68
CA SER A 114 -30.44 -8.41 -13.03
C SER A 114 -30.65 -9.64 -12.13
N GLY A 115 -29.93 -10.72 -12.44
CA GLY A 115 -29.68 -11.79 -11.48
C GLY A 115 -28.83 -11.33 -10.29
N VAL A 116 -28.44 -12.27 -9.42
CA VAL A 116 -27.60 -11.99 -8.25
C VAL A 116 -26.14 -12.27 -8.56
N GLY A 117 -25.31 -11.25 -8.46
CA GLY A 117 -23.85 -11.34 -8.54
C GLY A 117 -23.21 -11.51 -7.16
N THR A 118 -21.98 -12.02 -7.15
CA THR A 118 -21.18 -12.20 -5.93
C THR A 118 -19.82 -11.52 -6.04
N ILE A 119 -19.32 -11.04 -4.91
CA ILE A 119 -17.95 -10.53 -4.75
C ILE A 119 -17.33 -11.28 -3.59
N SER A 120 -16.17 -11.90 -3.84
CA SER A 120 -15.38 -12.64 -2.88
C SER A 120 -14.06 -11.92 -2.63
N ILE A 121 -13.68 -11.80 -1.36
CA ILE A 121 -12.48 -11.12 -0.92
C ILE A 121 -11.68 -12.10 -0.06
N ASP A 122 -10.37 -12.15 -0.27
CA ASP A 122 -9.42 -12.81 0.63
C ASP A 122 -8.46 -11.75 1.15
N ALA A 123 -8.62 -11.36 2.41
CA ALA A 123 -7.79 -10.38 3.10
C ALA A 123 -7.31 -11.03 4.40
N PRO A 124 -6.21 -11.80 4.37
CA PRO A 124 -5.79 -12.61 5.51
C PRO A 124 -5.43 -11.78 6.75
N ASP A 125 -4.98 -10.53 6.56
CA ASP A 125 -4.68 -9.57 7.64
C ASP A 125 -5.92 -8.80 8.12
N GLY A 126 -7.07 -8.98 7.46
CA GLY A 126 -8.36 -8.38 7.80
C GLY A 126 -8.73 -7.23 6.86
N ILE A 127 -10.03 -6.94 6.75
CA ILE A 127 -10.51 -5.91 5.83
C ILE A 127 -10.51 -4.54 6.51
N GLY A 128 -9.86 -3.56 5.88
CA GLY A 128 -9.91 -2.15 6.27
C GLY A 128 -11.05 -1.40 5.59
N SER A 129 -11.16 -1.47 4.26
CA SER A 129 -12.23 -0.83 3.49
C SER A 129 -12.55 -1.53 2.17
N ILE A 130 -13.80 -1.40 1.72
CA ILE A 130 -14.25 -1.82 0.39
C ILE A 130 -14.90 -0.61 -0.27
N VAL A 131 -14.45 -0.25 -1.46
CA VAL A 131 -14.92 0.91 -2.22
C VAL A 131 -15.33 0.47 -3.62
N ILE A 132 -16.58 0.73 -4.00
CA ILE A 132 -17.12 0.44 -5.33
C ILE A 132 -17.49 1.77 -6.00
N ASN A 133 -16.96 2.05 -7.20
CA ASN A 133 -17.14 3.31 -7.93
C ASN A 133 -16.92 4.56 -7.04
N GLY A 134 -15.90 4.52 -6.18
CA GLY A 134 -15.59 5.60 -5.25
C GLY A 134 -16.50 5.70 -4.02
N THR A 135 -17.51 4.83 -3.88
CA THR A 135 -18.42 4.78 -2.73
C THR A 135 -18.01 3.65 -1.78
N THR A 136 -17.79 3.96 -0.50
CA THR A 136 -17.50 2.95 0.52
C THR A 136 -18.73 2.07 0.77
N VAL A 137 -18.53 0.75 0.79
CA VAL A 137 -19.57 -0.22 1.17
C VAL A 137 -19.74 -0.19 2.68
N THR A 138 -20.96 0.02 3.15
CA THR A 138 -21.32 0.22 4.56
C THR A 138 -22.32 -0.81 5.08
N GLY A 139 -23.08 -1.46 4.19
CA GLY A 139 -24.02 -2.51 4.58
C GLY A 139 -25.05 -2.87 3.51
N VAL A 140 -26.02 -3.66 3.93
CA VAL A 140 -27.14 -4.13 3.08
C VAL A 140 -28.12 -3.01 2.75
N ASN A 141 -28.82 -3.15 1.61
CA ASN A 141 -29.72 -2.16 0.99
C ASN A 141 -29.03 -0.86 0.58
N GLN A 142 -27.69 -0.80 0.60
CA GLN A 142 -26.97 0.33 0.04
C GLN A 142 -27.03 0.26 -1.48
N GLN A 143 -27.38 1.38 -2.11
CA GLN A 143 -27.29 1.55 -3.56
C GLN A 143 -25.98 2.24 -3.93
N ILE A 144 -25.32 1.73 -4.97
CA ILE A 144 -24.08 2.30 -5.50
C ILE A 144 -24.29 2.54 -7.00
N ALA A 145 -24.17 3.80 -7.41
CA ALA A 145 -24.44 4.21 -8.78
C ALA A 145 -23.40 3.64 -9.78
N GLY A 146 -23.91 3.15 -10.89
CA GLY A 146 -23.19 2.91 -12.14
C GLY A 146 -23.38 4.08 -13.10
N GLU A 147 -23.16 3.83 -14.38
CA GLU A 147 -23.39 4.81 -15.44
C GLU A 147 -24.88 4.89 -15.83
N PHE A 148 -25.58 3.76 -15.90
CA PHE A 148 -26.96 3.67 -16.41
C PHE A 148 -27.98 3.19 -15.35
N GLY A 149 -27.48 2.85 -14.16
CA GLY A 149 -28.28 2.28 -13.09
C GLY A 149 -27.53 2.26 -11.76
N TYR A 150 -27.87 1.31 -10.90
CA TYR A 150 -27.17 1.10 -9.64
C TYR A 150 -27.15 -0.37 -9.26
N ILE A 151 -26.13 -0.76 -8.49
CA ILE A 151 -26.17 -2.03 -7.74
C ILE A 151 -26.84 -1.83 -6.39
N THR A 152 -27.57 -2.82 -5.89
CA THR A 152 -28.03 -2.87 -4.51
C THR A 152 -27.28 -3.96 -3.76
N ILE A 153 -26.71 -3.62 -2.60
CA ILE A 153 -26.05 -4.61 -1.73
C ILE A 153 -27.10 -5.47 -1.04
N LEU A 154 -27.26 -6.71 -1.47
CA LEU A 154 -28.25 -7.66 -0.93
C LEU A 154 -27.77 -8.32 0.36
N SER A 155 -26.48 -8.67 0.42
CA SER A 155 -25.85 -9.21 1.63
C SER A 155 -24.43 -8.67 1.76
N PHE A 156 -23.98 -8.50 3.01
CA PHE A 156 -22.62 -8.11 3.32
C PHE A 156 -22.14 -8.81 4.59
N ASP A 157 -21.03 -9.54 4.50
CA ASP A 157 -20.31 -10.09 5.64
C ASP A 157 -19.07 -9.21 5.93
N PRO A 158 -19.04 -8.44 7.03
CA PRO A 158 -17.91 -7.57 7.34
C PRO A 158 -16.65 -8.33 7.77
N GLY A 159 -16.75 -9.60 8.15
CA GLY A 159 -15.59 -10.43 8.53
C GLY A 159 -14.83 -10.96 7.33
N THR A 160 -15.54 -11.40 6.28
CA THR A 160 -14.95 -11.96 5.06
C THR A 160 -14.97 -10.98 3.88
N GLY A 161 -15.76 -9.91 3.95
CA GLY A 161 -16.00 -8.99 2.84
C GLY A 161 -16.94 -9.54 1.75
N ALA A 162 -17.52 -10.73 1.96
CA ALA A 162 -18.39 -11.33 0.97
C ALA A 162 -19.64 -10.46 0.74
N ILE A 163 -19.88 -10.13 -0.53
CA ILE A 163 -21.01 -9.30 -0.96
C ILE A 163 -21.84 -10.08 -1.98
N GLN A 164 -23.17 -10.00 -1.84
CA GLN A 164 -24.10 -10.31 -2.92
C GLN A 164 -24.77 -9.02 -3.35
N TYR A 165 -24.98 -8.86 -4.64
CA TYR A 165 -25.61 -7.68 -5.22
C TYR A 165 -26.55 -8.07 -6.36
N ASP A 166 -27.57 -7.26 -6.60
CA ASP A 166 -28.24 -7.18 -7.89
C ASP A 166 -27.99 -5.80 -8.50
N TYR A 167 -28.39 -5.62 -9.74
CA TYR A 167 -28.29 -4.37 -10.47
C TYR A 167 -29.65 -4.03 -11.06
N THR A 168 -30.01 -2.75 -11.03
CA THR A 168 -31.21 -2.22 -11.68
C THR A 168 -30.80 -1.16 -12.69
N VAL A 169 -31.13 -1.37 -13.98
CA VAL A 169 -31.03 -0.32 -15.00
C VAL A 169 -32.18 0.67 -14.80
N THR A 170 -31.90 1.96 -14.91
CA THR A 170 -32.92 3.01 -14.69
C THR A 170 -33.09 3.96 -15.86
N GLU A 171 -32.16 3.94 -16.81
CA GLU A 171 -32.13 4.81 -17.98
C GLU A 171 -31.99 3.97 -19.25
N SER A 172 -32.70 4.35 -20.30
CA SER A 172 -32.48 3.80 -21.64
C SER A 172 -31.06 4.11 -22.14
N VAL A 173 -30.43 3.13 -22.76
CA VAL A 173 -29.06 3.15 -23.24
C VAL A 173 -29.07 3.10 -24.77
N THR A 174 -28.07 3.73 -25.40
CA THR A 174 -27.94 3.64 -26.86
C THR A 174 -27.22 2.35 -27.24
N HIS A 175 -27.96 1.46 -27.89
CA HIS A 175 -27.45 0.18 -28.37
C HIS A 175 -26.71 0.31 -29.73
N PRO A 176 -25.60 -0.44 -29.93
CA PRO A 176 -24.77 -0.34 -31.14
C PRO A 176 -25.43 -0.99 -32.37
N VAL A 177 -26.36 -1.92 -32.18
CA VAL A 177 -27.18 -2.55 -33.21
C VAL A 177 -28.64 -2.44 -32.75
N HIS A 178 -29.59 -2.94 -33.53
CA HIS A 178 -30.98 -3.07 -33.11
C HIS A 178 -31.44 -4.49 -33.45
N THR A 179 -31.19 -5.41 -32.54
CA THR A 179 -31.51 -6.84 -32.69
C THR A 179 -32.55 -7.25 -31.65
N THR A 180 -33.40 -8.23 -31.99
CA THR A 180 -34.42 -8.71 -31.06
C THR A 180 -33.82 -9.64 -30.00
N GLY A 181 -33.82 -9.21 -28.74
CA GLY A 181 -33.38 -10.00 -27.60
C GLY A 181 -31.87 -9.92 -27.36
N TYR A 182 -31.31 -10.89 -26.63
CA TYR A 182 -29.88 -10.89 -26.35
C TYR A 182 -29.06 -11.14 -27.63
N ASP A 183 -28.22 -10.18 -27.98
CA ASP A 183 -27.08 -10.34 -28.89
C ASP A 183 -25.84 -9.76 -28.19
N ALA A 184 -24.76 -10.53 -28.08
CA ALA A 184 -23.53 -10.07 -27.44
C ALA A 184 -22.87 -8.88 -28.16
N ASN A 185 -23.23 -8.62 -29.42
CA ASN A 185 -22.80 -7.43 -30.16
C ASN A 185 -23.73 -6.23 -29.95
N ASP A 186 -24.87 -6.44 -29.31
CA ASP A 186 -25.91 -5.45 -29.07
C ASP A 186 -26.04 -5.08 -27.59
N THR A 187 -25.60 -5.92 -26.65
CA THR A 187 -25.64 -5.57 -25.23
C THR A 187 -24.65 -4.48 -24.86
N VAL A 188 -25.06 -3.60 -23.95
CA VAL A 188 -24.20 -2.52 -23.41
C VAL A 188 -23.85 -2.84 -21.96
N PRO A 189 -22.55 -2.91 -21.60
CA PRO A 189 -22.15 -3.19 -20.21
C PRO A 189 -22.13 -1.90 -19.36
N ASP A 190 -22.73 -1.95 -18.16
CA ASP A 190 -22.45 -0.98 -17.09
C ASP A 190 -21.32 -1.53 -16.21
N THR A 191 -20.23 -0.77 -16.07
CA THR A 191 -18.97 -1.25 -15.46
C THR A 191 -18.73 -0.63 -14.08
N PHE A 192 -18.40 -1.48 -13.13
CA PHE A 192 -18.09 -1.11 -11.75
C PHE A 192 -16.63 -1.41 -11.43
N SER A 193 -15.96 -0.45 -10.81
CA SER A 193 -14.62 -0.60 -10.26
C SER A 193 -14.72 -0.87 -8.76
N ILE A 194 -14.03 -1.90 -8.28
CA ILE A 194 -13.92 -2.21 -6.86
C ILE A 194 -12.46 -2.13 -6.42
N THR A 195 -12.24 -1.53 -5.26
CA THR A 195 -10.96 -1.52 -4.56
C THR A 195 -11.17 -1.96 -3.12
N VAL A 196 -10.36 -2.90 -2.68
CA VAL A 196 -10.30 -3.39 -1.30
C VAL A 196 -8.97 -2.97 -0.71
N THR A 197 -8.99 -2.49 0.53
CA THR A 197 -7.81 -2.19 1.33
C THR A 197 -7.90 -2.97 2.63
N ASP A 198 -6.85 -3.68 3.03
CA ASP A 198 -6.77 -4.31 4.35
C ASP A 198 -6.37 -3.31 5.44
N VAL A 199 -6.05 -3.82 6.63
CA VAL A 199 -5.81 -3.01 7.84
C VAL A 199 -4.40 -2.41 7.91
N ASP A 200 -3.43 -2.98 7.20
CA ASP A 200 -2.04 -2.52 7.12
C ASP A 200 -1.72 -1.79 5.81
N GLY A 201 -2.65 -1.78 4.86
CA GLY A 201 -2.68 -0.82 3.75
C GLY A 201 -2.45 -1.42 2.37
N ASP A 202 -2.38 -2.73 2.29
CA ASP A 202 -2.32 -3.50 1.05
C ASP A 202 -3.65 -3.38 0.29
N THR A 203 -3.57 -3.39 -1.04
CA THR A 203 -4.72 -3.10 -1.90
C THR A 203 -4.86 -4.07 -3.05
N ALA A 204 -6.12 -4.40 -3.38
CA ALA A 204 -6.47 -5.12 -4.58
C ALA A 204 -7.67 -4.47 -5.26
N SER A 205 -7.64 -4.43 -6.58
CA SER A 205 -8.71 -3.85 -7.39
C SER A 205 -9.06 -4.77 -8.55
N THR A 206 -10.33 -4.75 -8.94
CA THR A 206 -10.83 -5.40 -10.15
C THR A 206 -12.02 -4.62 -10.71
N THR A 207 -12.50 -5.03 -11.87
CA THR A 207 -13.73 -4.52 -12.48
C THR A 207 -14.69 -5.65 -12.74
N PHE A 208 -15.98 -5.37 -12.65
CA PHE A 208 -17.03 -6.27 -13.09
C PHE A 208 -18.08 -5.47 -13.86
N ALA A 209 -18.87 -6.16 -14.68
CA ALA A 209 -19.89 -5.52 -15.47
C ALA A 209 -21.22 -6.27 -15.39
N VAL A 210 -22.31 -5.52 -15.60
CA VAL A 210 -23.64 -6.07 -15.82
C VAL A 210 -24.04 -5.71 -17.24
N ALA A 211 -24.43 -6.70 -18.05
CA ALA A 211 -24.93 -6.44 -19.39
C ALA A 211 -26.36 -5.89 -19.31
N ILE A 212 -26.63 -4.91 -20.17
CA ILE A 212 -27.95 -4.33 -20.41
C ILE A 212 -28.41 -4.80 -21.79
N ILE A 213 -29.61 -5.40 -21.84
CA ILE A 213 -30.25 -5.90 -23.07
C ILE A 213 -31.30 -4.88 -23.54
N ASP A 214 -31.19 -4.48 -24.82
CA ASP A 214 -32.09 -3.55 -25.52
C ASP A 214 -33.55 -3.99 -25.40
N ASP A 215 -34.44 -3.02 -25.18
CA ASP A 215 -35.86 -3.21 -25.36
C ASP A 215 -36.23 -2.87 -26.80
N VAL A 216 -36.23 -3.87 -27.68
CA VAL A 216 -36.63 -3.59 -29.07
C VAL A 216 -38.03 -2.98 -29.10
N PRO A 217 -38.20 -1.73 -29.59
CA PRO A 217 -39.48 -1.06 -29.52
C PRO A 217 -40.53 -1.86 -30.29
N THR A 218 -41.60 -2.28 -29.62
CA THR A 218 -42.78 -2.85 -30.29
C THR A 218 -43.77 -1.74 -30.58
N ALA A 219 -43.97 -1.43 -31.86
CA ALA A 219 -44.90 -0.43 -32.37
C ALA A 219 -46.38 -0.86 -32.29
#